data_AF-A0A935ECZ0-F1
#
_entry.id   AF-A0A935ECZ0-F1
#
_cell.length_a   1.000
_cell.length_b   1.000
_cell.length_c   1.000
_cell.angle_alpha   90.00
_cell.angle_beta   90.00
_cell.angle_gamma   90.00
#
_symmetry.space_group_name_H-M   'P 1'
#
loop_
_entity.id
_entity.type
_entity.pdbx_description
1 polymer ?
#
loop_
_entity_poly.entity_id
_entity_poly.type
_entity_poly.pdbx_seq_one_letter_code
_entity_poly.pdbx_strand_id
1 'polypeptide(L)'
;MHIGRRKRHADSGAAIIEFALAFPILLLLMLGIIDFGVNYSARVQTTNATRQASRVGSVGQPGTNSSCTVDPAAPLDAATKQLICLAKGRTGVPASDVRVKVFYMDGLGRYTDDFSDPARLQNKYSIVVCVSTASRSVTGMLSSFFNGKFNHSRAVTKTGATPSWTLVNGQKAFNYIAPGAETPMTRNGVTDSWSWCASDDPSNDH
;
A
#
# COMPACT_ATOMS: atom_id res chain seq x y z
N MET A 1 43.80 68.22 -8.09
CA MET A 1 43.75 67.09 -7.13
C MET A 1 42.31 66.59 -7.07
N HIS A 2 41.94 65.58 -7.87
CA HIS A 2 40.57 65.02 -7.87
C HIS A 2 40.53 63.75 -7.02
N ILE A 3 39.82 63.84 -5.91
CA ILE A 3 39.60 62.75 -4.96
C ILE A 3 38.65 61.72 -5.58
N GLY A 4 39.18 60.52 -5.85
CA GLY A 4 38.42 59.37 -6.31
C GLY A 4 37.59 58.77 -5.19
N ARG A 5 36.26 58.87 -5.30
CA ARG A 5 35.31 58.21 -4.39
C ARG A 5 35.06 56.78 -4.87
N ARG A 6 35.80 55.81 -4.31
CA ARG A 6 35.52 54.38 -4.54
C ARG A 6 34.21 54.00 -3.84
N LYS A 7 33.15 53.77 -4.62
CA LYS A 7 31.96 53.03 -4.18
C LYS A 7 32.36 51.56 -4.00
N ARG A 8 32.51 51.11 -2.74
CA ARG A 8 32.93 49.73 -2.41
C ARG A 8 31.91 48.98 -1.54
N HIS A 9 30.63 49.34 -1.63
CA HIS A 9 29.56 48.76 -0.79
C HIS A 9 28.38 48.14 -1.55
N ALA A 10 28.45 47.98 -2.87
CA ALA A 10 27.32 47.46 -3.65
C ALA A 10 27.25 45.92 -3.71
N ASP A 11 28.38 45.22 -3.74
CA ASP A 11 28.40 43.78 -4.04
C ASP A 11 27.95 42.88 -2.88
N SER A 12 28.23 43.28 -1.64
CA SER A 12 27.90 42.46 -0.45
C SER A 12 26.40 42.43 -0.13
N GLY A 13 25.67 43.50 -0.45
CA GLY A 13 24.22 43.59 -0.22
C GLY A 13 23.41 42.86 -1.28
N ALA A 14 23.88 42.85 -2.54
CA ALA A 14 23.22 42.17 -3.64
C ALA A 14 23.19 40.64 -3.42
N ALA A 15 24.29 40.03 -2.97
CA ALA A 15 24.37 38.59 -2.72
C ALA A 15 23.39 38.10 -1.63
N ILE A 16 23.13 38.91 -0.59
CA ILE A 16 22.15 38.57 0.46
C ILE A 16 20.72 38.58 -0.11
N ILE A 17 20.42 39.53 -1.00
CA ILE A 17 19.11 39.62 -1.64
C ILE A 17 18.88 38.46 -2.61
N GLU A 18 19.88 38.12 -3.42
CA GLU A 18 19.82 36.96 -4.34
C GLU A 18 19.57 35.66 -3.56
N PHE A 19 20.27 35.45 -2.45
CA PHE A 19 20.03 34.31 -1.59
C PHE A 19 18.64 34.34 -0.94
N ALA A 20 18.18 35.50 -0.45
CA ALA A 20 16.86 35.64 0.14
C ALA A 20 15.72 35.31 -0.83
N LEU A 21 15.91 35.53 -2.14
CA LEU A 21 14.94 35.17 -3.17
C LEU A 21 15.03 33.69 -3.60
N ALA A 22 16.24 33.12 -3.66
CA ALA A 22 16.44 31.72 -4.04
C ALA A 22 16.09 30.73 -2.91
N PHE A 23 16.38 31.11 -1.65
CA PHE A 23 16.17 30.28 -0.47
C PHE A 23 14.74 29.74 -0.30
N PRO A 24 13.65 30.53 -0.41
CA PRO A 24 12.30 30.00 -0.26
C PRO A 24 11.97 28.94 -1.33
N ILE A 25 12.44 29.12 -2.57
CA ILE A 25 12.23 28.14 -3.64
C ILE A 25 13.00 26.84 -3.33
N LEU A 26 14.25 26.95 -2.88
CA LEU A 26 15.07 25.81 -2.50
C LEU A 26 14.46 25.05 -1.31
N LEU A 27 13.93 25.77 -0.32
CA LEU A 27 13.23 25.18 0.82
C LEU A 27 11.99 24.41 0.37
N LEU A 28 11.16 25.00 -0.50
CA LEU A 28 9.98 24.32 -1.06
C LEU A 28 10.37 23.04 -1.81
N LEU A 29 11.40 23.10 -2.64
CA LEU A 29 11.89 21.91 -3.37
C LEU A 29 12.37 20.82 -2.40
N MET A 30 13.13 21.19 -1.37
CA MET A 30 13.64 20.25 -0.38
C MET A 30 12.51 19.58 0.42
N LEU A 31 11.52 20.34 0.89
CA LEU A 31 10.37 19.80 1.61
C LEU A 31 9.52 18.88 0.70
N GLY A 32 9.35 19.25 -0.57
CA GLY A 32 8.66 18.42 -1.55
C GLY A 32 9.37 17.09 -1.81
N ILE A 33 10.70 17.10 -1.92
CA ILE A 33 11.51 15.88 -2.09
C ILE A 33 11.41 14.97 -0.86
N ILE A 34 11.42 15.53 0.36
CA ILE A 34 11.28 14.76 1.60
C ILE A 34 9.94 14.02 1.63
N ASP A 35 8.84 14.73 1.37
CA ASP A 35 7.51 14.10 1.36
C ASP A 35 7.39 13.03 0.26
N PHE A 36 7.90 13.31 -0.95
CA PHE A 36 7.90 12.33 -2.03
C PHE A 36 8.72 11.09 -1.67
N GLY A 37 9.91 11.28 -1.09
CA GLY A 37 10.80 10.19 -0.65
C GLY A 37 10.16 9.28 0.39
N VAL A 38 9.43 9.85 1.36
CA VAL A 38 8.70 9.06 2.37
C VAL A 38 7.60 8.21 1.74
N ASN A 39 6.78 8.79 0.86
CA ASN A 39 5.71 8.05 0.19
C ASN A 39 6.25 7.00 -0.78
N TYR A 40 7.34 7.29 -1.49
CA TYR A 40 8.00 6.33 -2.36
C TYR A 40 8.58 5.14 -1.57
N SER A 41 9.26 5.43 -0.46
CA SER A 41 9.76 4.38 0.45
C SER A 41 8.62 3.50 0.98
N ALA A 42 7.52 4.12 1.42
CA ALA A 42 6.33 3.39 1.86
C ALA A 42 5.77 2.48 0.75
N ARG A 43 5.74 2.93 -0.51
CA ARG A 43 5.28 2.12 -1.65
C ARG A 43 6.17 0.91 -1.91
N VAL A 44 7.50 1.07 -1.83
CA VAL A 44 8.45 -0.04 -2.00
C VAL A 44 8.30 -1.05 -0.86
N GLN A 45 8.26 -0.57 0.38
CA GLN A 45 8.09 -1.43 1.57
C GLN A 45 6.74 -2.15 1.53
N THR A 46 5.67 -1.46 1.17
CA THR A 46 4.34 -2.06 0.98
C THR A 46 4.39 -3.17 -0.06
N THR A 47 5.06 -2.96 -1.19
CA THR A 47 5.20 -4.01 -2.22
C THR A 47 5.95 -5.23 -1.72
N ASN A 48 7.03 -5.02 -0.98
CA ASN A 48 7.79 -6.12 -0.37
C ASN A 48 6.96 -6.84 0.70
N ALA A 49 6.22 -6.10 1.53
CA ALA A 49 5.32 -6.65 2.55
C ALA A 49 4.23 -7.53 1.94
N THR A 50 3.56 -7.06 0.89
CA THR A 50 2.52 -7.81 0.16
C THR A 50 3.08 -9.11 -0.40
N ARG A 51 4.27 -9.07 -1.04
CA ARG A 51 4.94 -10.27 -1.57
C ARG A 51 5.34 -11.25 -0.48
N GLN A 52 5.86 -10.75 0.63
CA GLN A 52 6.22 -11.60 1.77
C GLN A 52 4.98 -12.27 2.37
N ALA A 53 3.91 -11.51 2.60
CA ALA A 53 2.66 -12.04 3.11
C ALA A 53 2.05 -13.08 2.15
N SER A 54 2.08 -12.83 0.84
CA SER A 54 1.63 -13.83 -0.15
C SER A 54 2.41 -15.14 -0.06
N ARG A 55 3.74 -15.09 0.09
CA ARG A 55 4.57 -16.30 0.25
C ARG A 55 4.31 -17.03 1.56
N VAL A 56 4.12 -16.29 2.65
CA VAL A 56 3.85 -16.90 3.96
C VAL A 56 2.43 -17.49 4.00
N GLY A 57 1.46 -16.79 3.43
CA GLY A 57 0.10 -17.29 3.33
C GLY A 57 -0.02 -18.48 2.37
N SER A 58 0.82 -18.56 1.33
CA SER A 58 0.82 -19.71 0.42
C SER A 58 1.23 -21.00 1.10
N VAL A 59 2.18 -20.93 2.05
CA VAL A 59 2.57 -22.10 2.87
C VAL A 59 1.57 -22.41 4.00
N GLY A 60 0.63 -21.50 4.28
CA GLY A 60 -0.39 -21.67 5.31
C GLY A 60 0.14 -21.56 6.74
N GLN A 61 1.28 -20.88 6.95
CA GLN A 61 1.90 -20.69 8.26
C GLN A 61 2.14 -19.20 8.54
N PRO A 62 1.07 -18.40 8.80
CA PRO A 62 1.15 -16.95 8.98
C PRO A 62 1.93 -16.44 10.21
N GLY A 63 2.52 -17.36 10.99
CA GLY A 63 3.23 -17.06 12.24
C GLY A 63 2.29 -17.05 13.43
N THR A 64 2.70 -16.44 14.54
CA THR A 64 1.89 -16.39 15.77
C THR A 64 1.53 -14.97 16.21
N ASN A 65 2.14 -13.95 15.60
CA ASN A 65 1.94 -12.55 15.98
C ASN A 65 0.59 -12.03 15.44
N SER A 66 -0.32 -11.71 16.36
CA SER A 66 -1.63 -11.10 16.06
C SER A 66 -1.86 -9.79 16.81
N SER A 67 -0.78 -9.15 17.29
CA SER A 67 -0.82 -7.99 18.19
C SER A 67 -1.00 -6.65 17.46
N CYS A 68 -1.19 -6.64 16.15
CA CYS A 68 -1.42 -5.40 15.41
C CYS A 68 -2.87 -4.93 15.55
N THR A 69 -3.09 -3.63 15.34
CA THR A 69 -4.44 -3.07 15.17
C THR A 69 -5.01 -3.56 13.85
N VAL A 70 -6.02 -4.42 13.94
CA VAL A 70 -6.90 -4.77 12.83
C VAL A 70 -8.22 -4.04 12.99
N ASP A 71 -8.90 -3.82 11.87
CA ASP A 71 -10.26 -3.31 11.90
C ASP A 71 -11.19 -4.26 12.71
N PRO A 72 -11.82 -3.79 13.80
CA PRO A 72 -12.67 -4.62 14.65
C PRO A 72 -13.96 -5.07 13.96
N ALA A 73 -14.36 -4.41 12.86
CA ALA A 73 -15.55 -4.77 12.10
C ALA A 73 -15.33 -5.94 11.12
N ALA A 74 -14.07 -6.33 10.89
CA ALA A 74 -13.73 -7.40 9.97
C ALA A 74 -13.84 -8.78 10.66
N PRO A 75 -14.66 -9.72 10.16
CA PRO A 75 -14.66 -11.10 10.64
C PRO A 75 -13.40 -11.79 10.13
N LEU A 76 -12.34 -11.79 10.94
CA LEU A 76 -11.05 -12.38 10.62
C LEU A 76 -10.79 -13.57 11.55
N ASP A 77 -10.50 -14.74 10.98
CA ASP A 77 -9.99 -15.86 11.77
C ASP A 77 -8.58 -15.56 12.31
N ALA A 78 -8.10 -16.38 13.25
CA ALA A 78 -6.81 -16.13 13.91
C ALA A 78 -5.64 -16.15 12.90
N ALA A 79 -5.68 -17.03 11.91
CA ALA A 79 -4.64 -17.18 10.91
C ALA A 79 -4.62 -15.99 9.93
N THR A 80 -5.77 -15.52 9.46
CA THR A 80 -5.86 -14.32 8.62
C THR A 80 -5.41 -13.08 9.40
N LYS A 81 -5.79 -12.96 10.67
CA LYS A 81 -5.32 -11.87 11.53
C LYS A 81 -3.79 -11.87 11.66
N GLN A 82 -3.17 -13.05 11.85
CA GLN A 82 -1.71 -13.16 11.90
C GLN A 82 -1.05 -12.72 10.58
N LEU A 83 -1.62 -13.12 9.44
CA LEU A 83 -1.07 -12.74 8.13
C LEU A 83 -1.22 -11.24 7.86
N ILE A 84 -2.36 -10.65 8.23
CA ILE A 84 -2.59 -9.21 8.15
C ILE A 84 -1.57 -8.48 9.03
N CYS A 85 -1.34 -8.94 10.26
CA CYS A 85 -0.35 -8.33 11.14
C CYS A 85 1.08 -8.45 10.60
N LEU A 86 1.42 -9.57 9.96
CA LEU A 86 2.69 -9.71 9.27
C LEU A 86 2.83 -8.67 8.15
N ALA A 87 1.81 -8.50 7.30
CA ALA A 87 1.84 -7.52 6.22
C ALA A 87 1.98 -6.09 6.78
N LYS A 88 1.13 -5.70 7.74
CA LYS A 88 1.16 -4.37 8.37
C LYS A 88 2.50 -4.06 9.03
N GLY A 89 3.11 -5.02 9.71
CA GLY A 89 4.40 -4.83 10.37
C GLY A 89 5.58 -4.59 9.42
N ARG A 90 5.40 -4.76 8.10
CA ARG A 90 6.46 -4.67 7.09
C ARG A 90 6.29 -3.49 6.12
N THR A 91 5.22 -2.71 6.21
CA THR A 91 4.97 -1.57 5.30
C THR A 91 5.76 -0.31 5.65
N GLY A 92 6.25 -0.19 6.89
CA GLY A 92 6.87 1.04 7.40
C GLY A 92 5.88 2.20 7.60
N VAL A 93 4.58 1.91 7.53
CA VAL A 93 3.46 2.85 7.69
C VAL A 93 2.73 2.52 8.99
N PRO A 94 2.23 3.50 9.77
CA PRO A 94 1.43 3.21 10.96
C PRO A 94 0.27 2.27 10.66
N ALA A 95 0.00 1.31 11.54
CA ALA A 95 -1.02 0.27 11.30
C ALA A 95 -2.44 0.83 11.09
N SER A 96 -2.73 2.03 11.60
CA SER A 96 -3.98 2.77 11.34
C SER A 96 -4.15 3.16 9.88
N ASP A 97 -3.04 3.36 9.18
CA ASP A 97 -2.92 3.87 7.82
C ASP A 97 -2.61 2.75 6.83
N VAL A 98 -2.86 1.49 7.24
CA VAL A 98 -2.71 0.29 6.42
C VAL A 98 -4.01 -0.50 6.50
N ARG A 99 -4.51 -0.94 5.35
CA ARG A 99 -5.57 -1.94 5.24
C ARG A 99 -5.10 -3.10 4.39
N VAL A 100 -5.46 -4.31 4.81
CA VAL A 100 -5.06 -5.54 4.14
C VAL A 100 -6.30 -6.36 3.81
N LYS A 101 -6.26 -6.97 2.63
CA LYS A 101 -7.23 -7.94 2.15
C LYS A 101 -6.49 -9.19 1.72
N VAL A 102 -6.92 -10.33 2.27
CA VAL A 102 -6.38 -11.65 1.94
C VAL A 102 -7.54 -12.52 1.48
N PHE A 103 -7.32 -13.27 0.40
CA PHE A 103 -8.23 -14.33 -0.02
C PHE A 103 -7.47 -15.38 -0.83
N TYR A 104 -7.97 -16.61 -0.81
CA TYR A 104 -7.55 -17.68 -1.69
C TYR A 104 -8.56 -17.81 -2.82
N MET A 105 -8.10 -18.17 -4.02
CA MET A 105 -8.95 -18.46 -5.17
C MET A 105 -8.55 -19.78 -5.83
N ASP A 106 -9.53 -20.65 -6.12
CA ASP A 106 -9.26 -21.93 -6.80
C ASP A 106 -9.22 -21.81 -8.34
N GLY A 107 -8.96 -22.96 -8.97
CA GLY A 107 -9.04 -23.20 -10.41
C GLY A 107 -10.35 -22.77 -11.10
N LEU A 108 -11.44 -22.60 -10.33
CA LEU A 108 -12.81 -22.38 -10.79
C LEU A 108 -13.37 -21.01 -10.38
N GLY A 109 -12.54 -20.15 -9.78
CA GLY A 109 -12.94 -18.81 -9.31
C GLY A 109 -13.72 -18.79 -7.99
N ARG A 110 -13.68 -19.87 -7.20
CA ARG A 110 -14.23 -19.90 -5.83
C ARG A 110 -13.23 -19.28 -4.86
N TYR A 111 -13.74 -18.59 -3.84
CA TYR A 111 -12.92 -17.90 -2.84
C TYR A 111 -13.09 -18.45 -1.43
N THR A 112 -12.02 -18.41 -0.64
CA THR A 112 -12.04 -18.73 0.80
C THR A 112 -10.96 -17.92 1.52
N ASP A 113 -11.13 -17.67 2.82
CA ASP A 113 -10.12 -17.13 3.74
C ASP A 113 -9.74 -18.12 4.84
N ASP A 114 -10.40 -19.29 4.87
CA ASP A 114 -10.14 -20.33 5.84
C ASP A 114 -8.79 -21.03 5.54
N PHE A 115 -7.82 -20.78 6.41
CA PHE A 115 -6.51 -21.44 6.34
C PHE A 115 -6.60 -22.95 6.57
N SER A 116 -7.68 -23.46 7.16
CA SER A 116 -7.88 -24.88 7.42
C SER A 116 -8.62 -25.63 6.30
N ASP A 117 -9.06 -24.95 5.23
CA ASP A 117 -9.77 -25.57 4.12
C ASP A 117 -8.95 -26.73 3.50
N PRO A 118 -9.45 -27.99 3.52
CA PRO A 118 -8.75 -29.14 2.97
C PRO A 118 -8.42 -29.01 1.47
N ALA A 119 -9.23 -28.28 0.72
CA ALA A 119 -9.00 -28.04 -0.70
C ALA A 119 -7.80 -27.11 -0.93
N ARG A 120 -7.47 -26.21 0.02
CA ARG A 120 -6.24 -25.40 0.03
C ARG A 120 -5.00 -26.28 0.13
N LEU A 121 -5.06 -27.29 1.00
CA LEU A 121 -3.95 -28.23 1.25
C LEU A 121 -3.62 -29.13 0.05
N GLN A 122 -4.50 -29.19 -0.94
CA GLN A 122 -4.28 -29.92 -2.19
C GLN A 122 -3.61 -29.08 -3.30
N ASN A 123 -3.03 -27.92 -2.99
CA ASN A 123 -2.32 -27.07 -3.96
C ASN A 123 -3.21 -26.61 -5.13
N LYS A 124 -4.51 -26.42 -4.91
CA LYS A 124 -5.46 -26.01 -5.97
C LYS A 124 -5.78 -24.52 -5.97
N TYR A 125 -5.17 -23.76 -5.07
CA TYR A 125 -5.50 -22.36 -4.84
C TYR A 125 -4.32 -21.42 -5.14
N SER A 126 -4.66 -20.20 -5.51
CA SER A 126 -3.77 -19.04 -5.53
C SER A 126 -4.13 -18.15 -4.35
N ILE A 127 -3.15 -17.77 -3.54
CA ILE A 127 -3.37 -16.73 -2.54
C ILE A 127 -3.18 -15.37 -3.19
N VAL A 128 -4.11 -14.46 -2.92
CA VAL A 128 -4.03 -13.05 -3.29
C VAL A 128 -3.96 -12.22 -2.03
N VAL A 129 -2.93 -11.39 -1.94
CA VAL A 129 -2.75 -10.43 -0.86
C VAL A 129 -2.74 -9.04 -1.45
N CYS A 130 -3.53 -8.17 -0.87
CA CYS A 130 -3.63 -6.78 -1.25
C CYS A 130 -3.41 -5.89 -0.04
N VAL A 131 -2.59 -4.86 -0.21
CA VAL A 131 -2.29 -3.89 0.82
C VAL A 131 -2.56 -2.49 0.29
N SER A 132 -3.40 -1.75 1.01
CA SER A 132 -3.64 -0.32 0.82
C SER A 132 -2.94 0.46 1.92
N THR A 133 -2.23 1.53 1.55
CA THR A 133 -1.59 2.46 2.50
C THR A 133 -1.97 3.89 2.19
N ALA A 134 -2.27 4.68 3.22
CA ALA A 134 -2.55 6.10 3.01
C ALA A 134 -1.26 6.89 2.75
N SER A 135 -1.28 7.75 1.73
CA SER A 135 -0.22 8.73 1.52
C SER A 135 -0.27 9.81 2.61
N ARG A 136 0.89 10.35 2.99
CA ARG A 136 0.98 11.43 3.99
C ARG A 136 2.11 12.41 3.69
N SER A 137 1.92 13.67 4.09
CA SER A 137 2.99 14.67 4.14
C SER A 137 3.51 14.74 5.57
N VAL A 138 4.82 14.50 5.73
CA VAL A 138 5.51 14.65 7.03
C VAL A 138 5.91 16.11 7.27
N THR A 139 6.11 16.88 6.20
CA THR A 139 6.44 18.31 6.30
C THR A 139 5.20 19.20 6.47
N GLY A 140 4.00 18.66 6.20
CA GLY A 140 2.73 19.39 6.16
C GLY A 140 2.50 20.18 4.86
N MET A 141 3.56 20.49 4.10
CA MET A 141 3.52 21.34 2.91
C MET A 141 2.67 20.73 1.78
N LEU A 142 2.80 19.41 1.57
CA LEU A 142 2.06 18.68 0.54
C LEU A 142 0.84 17.92 1.11
N SER A 143 0.36 18.29 2.30
CA SER A 143 -0.79 17.64 2.94
C SER A 143 -2.02 17.62 2.02
N SER A 144 -2.33 18.73 1.35
CA SER A 144 -3.42 18.84 0.36
C SER A 144 -3.22 17.93 -0.86
N PHE A 145 -1.98 17.73 -1.30
CA PHE A 145 -1.68 16.90 -2.46
C PHE A 145 -1.86 15.41 -2.16
N PHE A 146 -1.43 14.97 -0.98
CA PHE A 146 -1.58 13.58 -0.53
C PHE A 146 -2.93 13.29 0.15
N ASN A 147 -3.77 14.31 0.31
CA ASN A 147 -5.05 14.21 0.99
C ASN A 147 -5.96 13.20 0.26
N GLY A 148 -6.38 12.15 0.96
CA GLY A 148 -7.26 11.11 0.42
C GLY A 148 -6.60 10.28 -0.70
N LYS A 149 -5.27 10.27 -0.80
CA LYS A 149 -4.53 9.44 -1.76
C LYS A 149 -4.03 8.16 -1.10
N PHE A 150 -4.18 7.04 -1.81
CA PHE A 150 -3.79 5.72 -1.34
C PHE A 150 -2.79 5.09 -2.31
N ASN A 151 -1.84 4.33 -1.76
CA ASN A 151 -0.93 3.50 -2.54
C ASN A 151 -1.35 2.05 -2.39
N HIS A 152 -1.48 1.36 -3.53
CA HIS A 152 -1.94 -0.01 -3.60
C HIS A 152 -0.82 -0.94 -4.02
N SER A 153 -0.82 -2.14 -3.44
CA SER A 153 0.05 -3.22 -3.85
C SER A 153 -0.69 -4.54 -3.78
N ARG A 154 -0.46 -5.37 -4.79
CA ARG A 154 -1.05 -6.69 -4.95
C ARG A 154 0.06 -7.71 -5.17
N ALA A 155 -0.05 -8.85 -4.52
CA ALA A 155 0.83 -9.99 -4.77
C ALA A 155 0.01 -11.28 -4.80
N VAL A 156 0.48 -12.20 -5.63
CA VAL A 156 -0.18 -13.46 -5.90
C VAL A 156 0.83 -14.56 -5.79
N THR A 157 0.46 -15.66 -5.16
CA THR A 157 1.27 -16.87 -5.16
C THR A 157 0.39 -18.06 -5.49
N LYS A 158 0.68 -18.67 -6.65
CA LYS A 158 0.00 -19.88 -7.11
C LYS A 158 0.61 -21.06 -6.37
N THR A 159 -0.20 -21.80 -5.60
CA THR A 159 0.25 -23.02 -4.93
C THR A 159 0.03 -24.27 -5.77
N GLY A 160 -0.65 -24.16 -6.92
CA GLY A 160 -0.68 -25.18 -7.98
C GLY A 160 -1.56 -24.80 -9.18
N ALA A 161 -2.70 -25.48 -9.39
CA ALA A 161 -3.51 -25.34 -10.62
C ALA A 161 -3.86 -23.87 -10.93
N THR A 162 -3.57 -23.43 -12.17
CA THR A 162 -3.94 -22.10 -12.63
C THR A 162 -5.46 -21.96 -12.69
N PRO A 163 -6.05 -20.83 -12.24
CA PRO A 163 -7.46 -20.54 -12.49
C PRO A 163 -7.76 -20.69 -13.99
N SER A 164 -8.69 -21.60 -14.30
CA SER A 164 -9.29 -21.71 -15.63
C SER A 164 -10.55 -20.85 -15.62
N TRP A 165 -10.58 -19.87 -16.52
CA TRP A 165 -11.73 -18.99 -16.74
C TRP A 165 -12.91 -19.69 -17.44
N THR A 166 -12.90 -21.02 -17.50
CA THR A 166 -13.99 -21.79 -18.08
C THR A 166 -15.13 -21.83 -17.06
N LEU A 167 -16.14 -21.00 -17.30
CA LEU A 167 -17.37 -20.90 -16.52
C LEU A 167 -17.96 -22.30 -16.28
N VAL A 168 -17.95 -22.79 -15.04
CA VAL A 168 -18.85 -23.87 -14.65
C VAL A 168 -20.21 -23.22 -14.39
N ASN A 169 -21.21 -23.51 -15.24
CA ASN A 169 -22.59 -23.02 -15.13
C ASN A 169 -22.83 -21.50 -15.34
N GLY A 170 -21.99 -20.81 -16.11
CA GLY A 170 -22.29 -19.44 -16.56
C GLY A 170 -22.31 -18.36 -15.46
N GLN A 171 -21.94 -18.70 -14.22
CA GLN A 171 -21.85 -17.74 -13.13
C GLN A 171 -20.51 -17.03 -13.20
N LYS A 172 -20.56 -15.77 -13.60
CA LYS A 172 -19.54 -14.79 -13.29
C LYS A 172 -19.38 -14.72 -11.76
N ALA A 173 -18.21 -15.03 -11.21
CA ALA A 173 -17.89 -14.87 -9.79
C ALA A 173 -17.76 -13.37 -9.44
N PHE A 174 -18.87 -12.64 -9.53
CA PHE A 174 -18.93 -11.21 -9.26
C PHE A 174 -20.12 -10.91 -8.35
N ASN A 175 -19.92 -11.06 -7.05
CA ASN A 175 -20.25 -9.99 -6.11
C ASN A 175 -19.63 -10.25 -4.74
N TYR A 176 -19.08 -9.17 -4.22
CA TYR A 176 -18.10 -9.10 -3.15
C TYR A 176 -18.81 -8.87 -1.81
N ILE A 177 -18.55 -9.74 -0.83
CA ILE A 177 -18.30 -9.51 0.62
C ILE A 177 -18.23 -10.91 1.25
N ALA A 178 -17.02 -11.41 1.54
CA ALA A 178 -16.74 -12.57 2.43
C ALA A 178 -15.21 -12.68 2.65
N PRO A 179 -14.77 -13.34 3.73
CA PRO A 179 -14.11 -12.77 4.90
C PRO A 179 -12.58 -12.71 4.71
N GLY A 180 -11.83 -12.12 5.63
CA GLY A 180 -10.38 -11.90 5.48
C GLY A 180 -9.94 -10.52 4.96
N ALA A 181 -10.88 -9.60 4.74
CA ALA A 181 -10.61 -8.22 4.35
C ALA A 181 -10.96 -7.24 5.48
N GLU A 182 -10.05 -6.32 5.77
CA GLU A 182 -10.37 -5.15 6.59
C GLU A 182 -11.30 -4.20 5.82
N THR A 183 -12.11 -3.39 6.51
CA THR A 183 -12.90 -2.35 5.83
C THR A 183 -11.98 -1.37 5.09
N PRO A 184 -12.37 -0.91 3.89
CA PRO A 184 -11.62 0.11 3.19
C PRO A 184 -11.38 1.33 4.06
N MET A 185 -10.19 1.92 3.94
CA MET A 185 -9.78 3.03 4.78
C MET A 185 -10.48 4.31 4.34
N THR A 186 -10.94 5.10 5.32
CA THR A 186 -11.38 6.48 5.07
C THR A 186 -10.36 7.46 5.62
N ARG A 187 -9.92 8.40 4.78
CA ARG A 187 -9.03 9.50 5.15
C ARG A 187 -9.60 10.81 4.63
N ASN A 188 -9.85 11.74 5.54
CA ASN A 188 -10.32 13.10 5.23
C ASN A 188 -11.56 13.11 4.29
N GLY A 189 -12.52 12.24 4.57
CA GLY A 189 -13.75 12.11 3.79
C GLY A 189 -13.64 11.32 2.49
N VAL A 190 -12.44 10.86 2.11
CA VAL A 190 -12.22 9.98 0.95
C VAL A 190 -12.06 8.54 1.43
N THR A 191 -12.90 7.65 0.92
CA THR A 191 -12.86 6.21 1.23
C THR A 191 -12.23 5.46 0.06
N ASP A 192 -11.22 4.64 0.36
CA ASP A 192 -10.65 3.70 -0.60
C ASP A 192 -11.68 2.63 -1.00
N SER A 193 -11.37 1.79 -1.98
CA SER A 193 -12.21 0.66 -2.35
C SER A 193 -11.37 -0.57 -2.66
N TRP A 194 -11.89 -1.76 -2.39
CA TRP A 194 -11.22 -3.01 -2.77
C TRP A 194 -11.36 -3.37 -4.26
N SER A 195 -11.87 -2.46 -5.09
CA SER A 195 -12.13 -2.69 -6.52
C SER A 195 -10.86 -3.01 -7.32
N TRP A 196 -9.73 -2.42 -6.94
CA TRP A 196 -8.41 -2.70 -7.53
C TRP A 196 -7.81 -4.05 -7.09
N CYS A 197 -8.31 -4.61 -5.98
CA CYS A 197 -7.88 -5.91 -5.48
C CYS A 197 -8.81 -7.01 -6.01
N ALA A 198 -8.74 -7.24 -7.31
CA ALA A 198 -9.47 -8.31 -7.99
C ALA A 198 -8.65 -9.62 -8.03
N SER A 199 -9.35 -10.72 -8.34
CA SER A 199 -8.78 -12.01 -8.68
C SER A 199 -7.81 -11.95 -9.85
N ASP A 200 -6.93 -12.96 -9.96
CA ASP A 200 -5.98 -13.11 -11.07
C ASP A 200 -6.66 -13.31 -12.40
N ASP A 201 -7.02 -12.21 -13.07
CA ASP A 201 -7.24 -12.20 -14.50
C ASP A 201 -5.87 -12.05 -15.20
N PRO A 202 -5.29 -13.14 -15.73
CA PRO A 202 -4.00 -13.08 -16.43
C PRO A 202 -4.09 -12.27 -17.73
N SER A 203 -5.28 -11.85 -18.19
CA SER A 203 -5.45 -10.97 -19.35
C SER A 203 -5.39 -9.47 -19.03
N ASN A 204 -5.37 -9.10 -17.76
CA ASN A 204 -5.25 -7.70 -17.30
C ASN A 204 -3.85 -7.34 -16.76
N ASP A 205 -2.90 -8.28 -16.78
CA ASP A 205 -1.49 -8.07 -16.41
C ASP A 205 -0.65 -7.68 -17.66
N HIS A 206 -1.08 -6.63 -18.38
CA HIS A 206 -0.32 -6.02 -19.48
C HIS A 206 0.45 -4.77 -19.05
#